data_AF-A0A7S2MGE2-F1
#
_entry.id   AF-A0A7S2MGE2-F1
#
_cell.length_a   1.000
_cell.length_b   1.000
_cell.length_c   1.000
_cell.angle_alpha   90.00
_cell.angle_beta   90.00
_cell.angle_gamma   90.00
#
_symmetry.space_group_name_H-M   'P 1'
#
loop_
_entity.id
_entity.type
_entity.pdbx_description
1 polymer ?
#
loop_
_entity_poly.entity_id
_entity_poly.type
_entity_poly.pdbx_seq_one_letter_code
_entity_poly.pdbx_strand_id
1 'polypeptide(L)'
;ACCAFVSVLFWDEFLVSVLFPRRSRLPHFGRQSVSLCWIIAACIFFAVCVLGGFHAYLVLSNQTTIEFHINRSEKDKARRKGELFRNAYDLGRRRNFQQVFGPHSWCGFGW
;
A
#
# COMPACT_ATOMS: atom_id res chain seq x y z
N ALA A 1 11.94 1.88 4.69
CA ALA A 1 13.25 2.08 4.05
C ALA A 1 13.93 0.74 3.72
N CYS A 2 14.07 -0.18 4.68
CA CYS A 2 14.80 -1.44 4.48
C CYS A 2 14.23 -2.35 3.38
N CYS A 3 12.91 -2.48 3.24
CA CYS A 3 12.33 -3.37 2.22
C CYS A 3 12.58 -2.88 0.78
N ALA A 4 12.48 -1.57 0.55
CA ALA A 4 12.79 -0.98 -0.76
C ALA A 4 14.29 -1.10 -1.09
N PHE A 5 15.15 -0.92 -0.09
CA PHE A 5 16.60 -1.08 -0.24
C PHE A 5 17.00 -2.52 -0.58
N VAL A 6 16.40 -3.51 0.09
CA VAL A 6 16.61 -4.94 -0.20
C VAL A 6 16.06 -5.30 -1.59
N SER A 7 14.88 -4.80 -1.96
CA SER A 7 14.33 -5.03 -3.31
C SER A 7 15.20 -4.46 -4.42
N VAL A 8 15.85 -3.31 -4.21
CA VAL A 8 16.73 -2.67 -5.19
C VAL A 8 18.09 -3.38 -5.26
N LEU A 9 18.71 -3.69 -4.13
CA LEU A 9 20.03 -4.35 -4.10
C LEU A 9 20.02 -5.76 -4.67
N PHE A 10 18.92 -6.48 -4.51
CA PHE A 10 18.79 -7.85 -5.01
C PHE A 10 18.03 -7.93 -6.34
N TRP A 11 17.66 -6.78 -6.93
CA TRP A 11 17.02 -6.71 -8.25
C TRP A 11 17.91 -7.28 -9.35
N ASP A 12 19.22 -7.01 -9.26
CA ASP A 12 20.21 -7.54 -10.21
C ASP A 12 20.33 -9.07 -10.14
N GLU A 13 20.35 -9.64 -8.92
CA GLU A 13 20.39 -11.09 -8.71
C GLU A 13 19.10 -11.77 -9.21
N PHE A 14 17.95 -11.12 -9.01
CA PHE A 14 16.68 -11.57 -9.57
C PHE A 14 16.68 -11.53 -11.09
N LEU A 15 17.11 -10.42 -11.72
CA LEU A 15 17.21 -10.30 -13.16
C LEU A 15 18.17 -11.35 -13.76
N VAL A 16 19.29 -11.62 -13.11
CA VAL A 16 20.24 -12.66 -13.55
C VAL A 16 19.65 -14.06 -13.39
N SER A 17 18.93 -14.36 -12.31
CA SER A 17 18.28 -15.65 -12.07
C SER A 17 17.11 -15.91 -13.04
N VAL A 18 16.34 -14.88 -13.40
CA VAL A 18 15.14 -14.98 -14.25
C VAL A 18 15.46 -14.81 -15.74
N LEU A 19 16.26 -13.80 -16.13
CA LEU A 19 16.55 -13.49 -17.54
C LEU A 19 17.79 -14.20 -18.08
N PHE A 20 18.77 -14.53 -17.23
CA PHE A 20 20.03 -15.16 -17.66
C PHE A 20 20.32 -16.49 -16.93
N PRO A 21 19.45 -17.50 -17.09
CA PRO A 21 19.61 -18.80 -16.42
C PRO A 21 20.95 -19.48 -16.75
N ARG A 22 21.53 -19.19 -17.93
CA ARG A 22 22.86 -19.70 -18.36
C ARG A 22 24.04 -19.20 -17.53
N ARG A 23 23.94 -18.08 -16.82
CA ARG A 23 25.05 -17.47 -16.05
C ARG A 23 25.02 -17.83 -14.56
N SER A 24 23.92 -18.40 -14.10
CA SER A 24 23.69 -18.75 -12.70
C SER A 24 24.51 -19.99 -12.28
N ARG A 25 25.30 -19.87 -11.21
CA ARG A 25 26.11 -20.98 -10.65
C ARG A 25 25.33 -21.90 -9.71
N LEU A 26 24.06 -21.59 -9.42
CA LEU A 26 23.23 -22.34 -8.47
C LEU A 26 22.72 -23.66 -9.08
N PRO A 27 22.58 -24.74 -8.30
CA PRO A 27 21.93 -25.96 -8.75
C PRO A 27 20.46 -25.69 -9.12
N HIS A 28 19.88 -26.52 -10.00
CA HIS A 28 18.51 -26.32 -10.53
C HIS A 28 17.46 -26.04 -9.45
N PHE A 29 17.46 -26.79 -8.36
CA PHE A 29 16.54 -26.61 -7.23
C PHE A 29 16.77 -25.29 -6.48
N GLY A 30 18.02 -24.84 -6.33
CA GLY A 30 18.35 -23.57 -5.67
C GLY A 30 17.81 -22.37 -6.44
N ARG A 31 17.86 -22.41 -7.78
CA ARG A 31 17.31 -21.33 -8.63
C ARG A 31 15.80 -21.22 -8.54
N GLN A 32 15.11 -22.37 -8.56
CA GLN A 32 13.66 -22.38 -8.43
C GLN A 32 13.22 -21.83 -7.07
N SER A 33 13.88 -22.23 -5.98
CA SER A 33 13.58 -21.74 -4.64
C SER A 33 13.77 -20.21 -4.54
N VAL A 34 14.91 -19.68 -4.99
CA VAL A 34 15.19 -18.24 -4.94
C VAL A 34 14.16 -17.46 -5.77
N SER A 35 13.88 -17.90 -7.00
CA SER A 35 12.91 -17.23 -7.87
C SER A 35 11.49 -17.24 -7.27
N LEU A 36 11.06 -18.35 -6.65
CA LEU A 36 9.75 -18.44 -5.99
C LEU A 36 9.65 -17.52 -4.76
N CYS A 37 10.69 -17.47 -3.91
CA CYS A 37 10.72 -16.57 -2.76
C CYS A 37 10.56 -15.10 -3.18
N TRP A 38 11.24 -14.69 -4.26
CA TRP A 38 11.12 -13.34 -4.82
C TRP A 38 9.72 -13.03 -5.34
N ILE A 39 9.13 -13.95 -6.10
CA ILE A 39 7.76 -13.78 -6.62
C ILE A 39 6.77 -13.63 -5.47
N ILE A 40 6.85 -14.49 -4.45
CA ILE A 40 5.95 -14.44 -3.29
C ILE A 40 6.14 -13.13 -2.51
N ALA A 41 7.40 -12.73 -2.25
CA ALA A 41 7.69 -11.48 -1.56
C ALA A 41 7.14 -10.26 -2.32
N ALA A 42 7.29 -10.23 -3.64
CA ALA A 42 6.75 -9.16 -4.48
C ALA A 42 5.21 -9.10 -4.45
N CYS A 43 4.56 -10.26 -4.55
CA CYS A 43 3.10 -10.36 -4.46
C CYS A 43 2.57 -9.87 -3.10
N ILE A 44 3.20 -10.29 -2.00
CA ILE A 44 2.81 -9.86 -0.65
C ILE A 44 3.06 -8.36 -0.48
N PHE A 45 4.22 -7.86 -0.92
CA PHE A 45 4.53 -6.44 -0.85
C PHE A 45 3.48 -5.60 -1.57
N PHE A 46 3.12 -5.98 -2.81
CA PHE A 46 2.09 -5.29 -3.57
C PHE A 46 0.73 -5.33 -2.86
N ALA A 47 0.30 -6.50 -2.36
CA ALA A 47 -0.95 -6.65 -1.63
C ALA A 47 -1.00 -5.75 -0.38
N VAL A 48 0.08 -5.71 0.40
CA VAL A 48 0.20 -4.87 1.60
C VAL A 48 0.22 -3.38 1.23
N CYS A 49 0.90 -2.98 0.16
CA CYS A 49 0.90 -1.60 -0.30
C CYS A 49 -0.50 -1.13 -0.71
N VAL A 50 -1.25 -1.94 -1.45
CA VAL A 50 -2.64 -1.62 -1.85
C VAL A 50 -3.53 -1.50 -0.62
N LEU A 51 -3.46 -2.47 0.30
CA LEU A 51 -4.28 -2.47 1.51
C LEU A 51 -3.91 -1.32 2.46
N GLY A 52 -2.61 -1.11 2.69
CA GLY A 52 -2.10 -0.02 3.52
C GLY A 52 -2.43 1.36 2.93
N GLY A 53 -2.31 1.52 1.61
CA GLY A 53 -2.73 2.73 0.91
C GLY A 53 -4.22 3.00 1.05
N PHE A 54 -5.05 1.95 0.95
CA PHE A 54 -6.49 2.06 1.19
C PHE A 54 -6.79 2.49 2.63
N HIS A 55 -6.14 1.90 3.64
CA HIS A 55 -6.31 2.33 5.04
C HIS A 55 -5.80 3.75 5.28
N ALA A 56 -4.69 4.16 4.67
CA ALA A 56 -4.21 5.53 4.75
C ALA A 56 -5.23 6.53 4.17
N TYR A 57 -5.88 6.19 3.05
CA TYR A 57 -6.97 6.98 2.49
C TYR A 57 -8.15 7.08 3.46
N LEU A 58 -8.56 5.97 4.09
CA LEU A 58 -9.64 5.97 5.08
C LEU A 58 -9.34 6.90 6.25
N VAL A 59 -8.13 6.83 6.82
CA VAL A 59 -7.67 7.69 7.91
C VAL A 59 -7.68 9.16 7.49
N LEU A 60 -7.13 9.49 6.32
CA LEU A 60 -7.08 10.87 5.83
C LEU A 60 -8.45 11.47 5.53
N SER A 61 -9.42 10.64 5.16
CA SER A 61 -10.81 11.04 4.91
C SER A 61 -11.73 10.91 6.13
N ASN A 62 -11.18 10.48 7.27
CA ASN A 62 -11.87 10.21 8.52
C ASN A 62 -13.14 9.37 8.36
N GLN A 63 -13.01 8.22 7.71
CA GLN A 63 -14.14 7.30 7.53
C GLN A 63 -13.71 5.87 7.82
N THR A 64 -14.61 5.06 8.35
CA THR A 64 -14.39 3.61 8.51
C THR A 64 -14.56 2.85 7.19
N THR A 65 -14.10 1.60 7.12
CA THR A 65 -14.31 0.74 5.94
C THR A 65 -15.80 0.54 5.62
N ILE A 66 -16.63 0.49 6.65
CA ILE A 66 -18.09 0.39 6.57
C ILE A 66 -18.68 1.68 5.98
N GLU A 67 -18.29 2.83 6.54
CA GLU A 67 -18.72 4.13 6.04
C GLU A 67 -18.25 4.40 4.62
N PHE A 68 -17.09 3.92 4.20
CA PHE A 68 -16.64 4.04 2.81
C PHE A 68 -17.62 3.36 1.83
N HIS A 69 -18.16 2.20 2.18
CA HIS A 69 -19.14 1.50 1.33
C HIS A 69 -20.46 2.27 1.25
N ILE A 70 -20.94 2.79 2.39
CA ILE A 70 -22.15 3.61 2.46
C ILE A 70 -21.95 4.91 1.69
N ASN A 71 -20.88 5.64 1.97
CA ASN A 71 -20.51 6.90 1.29
C ASN A 71 -20.33 6.71 -0.21
N ARG A 72 -19.83 5.56 -0.67
CA ARG A 72 -19.74 5.27 -2.11
C ARG A 72 -21.12 5.23 -2.74
N SER A 73 -22.07 4.52 -2.11
CA SER A 73 -23.46 4.49 -2.59
C SER A 73 -24.14 5.86 -2.55
N GLU A 74 -23.87 6.65 -1.50
CA GLU A 74 -24.45 8.00 -1.33
C GLU A 74 -23.82 9.00 -2.31
N LYS A 75 -22.52 8.89 -2.60
CA LYS A 75 -21.85 9.65 -3.67
C LYS A 75 -22.47 9.39 -5.02
N ASP A 76 -22.76 8.12 -5.34
CA ASP A 76 -23.38 7.77 -6.61
C ASP A 76 -24.81 8.32 -6.72
N LYS A 77 -25.57 8.35 -5.61
CA LYS A 77 -26.90 8.98 -5.56
C LYS A 77 -26.81 10.51 -5.69
N ALA A 78 -25.92 11.15 -4.96
CA ALA A 78 -25.71 12.60 -5.01
C ALA A 78 -25.27 13.04 -6.42
N ARG A 79 -24.36 12.30 -7.06
CA ARG A 79 -23.92 12.55 -8.44
C ARG A 79 -25.07 12.47 -9.44
N ARG A 80 -26.02 11.54 -9.26
CA ARG A 80 -27.23 11.44 -10.09
C ARG A 80 -28.18 12.63 -9.89
N LYS A 81 -28.22 13.20 -8.68
CA LYS A 81 -29.02 14.39 -8.35
C LYS A 81 -28.34 15.71 -8.69
N GLY A 82 -27.06 15.69 -9.08
CA GLY A 82 -26.27 16.90 -9.31
C GLY A 82 -25.78 17.57 -8.01
N GLU A 83 -25.84 16.87 -6.87
CA GLU A 83 -25.43 17.37 -5.57
C GLU A 83 -23.98 16.99 -5.24
N LEU A 84 -23.30 17.87 -4.51
CA LEU A 84 -21.92 17.63 -4.07
C LEU A 84 -21.92 16.82 -2.76
N PHE A 85 -21.44 15.57 -2.81
CA PHE A 85 -21.28 14.76 -1.60
C PHE A 85 -20.06 15.22 -0.79
N ARG A 86 -20.27 15.59 0.47
CA ARG A 86 -19.22 15.93 1.43
C ARG A 86 -19.34 15.04 2.66
N ASN A 87 -18.23 14.41 3.06
CA ASN A 87 -18.20 13.61 4.29
C ASN A 87 -18.35 14.54 5.51
N ALA A 88 -19.32 14.27 6.38
CA ALA A 88 -19.58 15.08 7.58
C ALA A 88 -18.45 14.96 8.62
N TYR A 89 -17.72 13.85 8.60
CA TYR A 89 -16.62 13.58 9.55
C TYR A 89 -15.26 14.11 9.09
N ASP A 90 -15.16 14.64 7.86
CA ASP A 90 -13.90 15.18 7.34
C ASP A 90 -13.61 16.58 7.91
N LEU A 91 -12.66 16.67 8.85
CA LEU A 91 -12.19 17.89 9.50
C LEU A 91 -10.91 18.45 8.85
N GLY A 92 -10.44 17.83 7.77
CA GLY A 92 -9.20 18.13 7.07
C GLY A 92 -8.05 17.16 7.41
N ARG A 93 -7.21 16.86 6.40
CA ARG A 93 -6.18 15.80 6.43
C ARG A 93 -5.33 15.76 7.72
N ARG A 94 -4.84 16.92 8.19
CA ARG A 94 -4.00 17.01 9.40
C ARG A 94 -4.78 16.67 10.67
N ARG A 95 -6.01 17.17 10.81
CA ARG A 95 -6.87 16.92 11.99
C ARG A 95 -7.37 15.48 12.01
N ASN A 96 -7.76 14.95 10.85
CA ASN A 96 -8.17 13.56 10.70
C ASN A 96 -7.04 12.60 11.08
N PHE A 97 -5.81 12.89 10.65
CA PHE A 97 -4.65 12.10 11.04
C PHE A 97 -4.35 12.19 12.54
N GLN A 98 -4.44 13.39 13.12
CA GLN A 98 -4.26 13.60 14.57
C GLN A 98 -5.34 12.92 15.42
N GLN A 99 -6.56 12.73 14.92
CA GLN A 99 -7.59 11.97 15.64
C GLN A 99 -7.24 10.49 15.80
N VAL A 100 -6.51 9.91 14.84
CA VAL A 100 -6.10 8.50 14.89
C VAL A 100 -4.76 8.33 15.61
N PHE A 101 -3.79 9.20 15.33
CA PHE A 101 -2.40 9.05 15.83
C PHE A 101 -2.03 9.98 16.99
N GLY A 102 -2.93 10.87 17.40
CA GLY A 102 -2.68 11.89 18.42
C GLY A 102 -1.97 13.15 17.90
N PRO A 103 -1.95 14.24 18.69
CA PRO A 103 -1.30 15.51 18.32
C PRO A 103 0.23 15.46 18.38
N HIS A 104 0.80 14.57 19.19
CA HIS A 104 2.23 14.27 19.21
C HIS A 104 2.46 12.99 18.39
N SER A 105 2.80 13.15 17.11
CA SER A 105 3.18 12.04 16.25
C SER A 105 4.45 11.38 16.80
N TRP A 106 4.29 10.28 17.53
CA TRP A 106 5.39 9.45 18.05
C TRP A 106 5.99 8.56 16.95
N CYS A 107 6.32 9.18 15.81
CA CYS A 107 7.14 8.63 14.74
C CYS A 107 7.33 9.68 13.64
N GLY A 108 8.40 10.48 13.74
CA GLY A 108 9.25 11.01 12.66
C GLY A 108 8.70 11.55 11.33
N PHE A 109 7.39 11.71 11.12
CA PHE A 109 6.83 12.34 9.92
C PHE A 109 6.42 13.77 10.27
N GLY A 110 7.41 14.67 10.27
CA GLY A 110 7.18 16.11 10.38
C GLY A 110 6.37 16.59 9.19
N TRP A 111 5.23 17.22 9.48
CA TRP A 111 4.43 18.04 8.55
C TRP A 111 4.59 19.50 8.92
#